data_AF-A0A7Y4X631-F1
#
_entry.id   AF-A0A7Y4X631-F1
#
_cell.length_a   1.000
_cell.length_b   1.000
_cell.length_c   1.000
_cell.angle_alpha   90.00
_cell.angle_beta   90.00
_cell.angle_gamma   90.00
#
_symmetry.space_group_name_H-M   'P 1'
#
loop_
_entity.id
_entity.type
_entity.pdbx_description
1 polymer ?
#
loop_
_entity_poly.entity_id
_entity_poly.type
_entity_poly.pdbx_seq_one_letter_code
_entity_poly.pdbx_strand_id
1 'polypeptide(L)'
;MGLQSELFKGDPKLEAAAVSDPAHIVPGAAGPHVLKIQLALIQLDGATLTPDEVYGPATAAAVLSYKRKRGIINRAYQSTPDNIVGKMTIAALDEELLKSGDNRFVGFSKEQISSLKDDLNRARGFLDQVLRKLSSSVIQPSTEVNDTQQKVRNVFKTDEDNPVFDFRRVELIVNYRTLRTGIAEAFPLRAEPTNSLGRAAFVVGVTDPTVHVHTNYFNLHEDDRAVTLIHERAHTLLKAPGHPGTGDVLICVVPHEGVQFPKISHRDAMHNAFCYELLTLALQPNYNAGRFRNNPMCTLSSGAP
;
A
#
# COMPACT_ATOMS: atom_id res chain seq x y z
N MET A 1 19.05 17.02 -18.43
CA MET A 1 18.60 17.09 -17.02
C MET A 1 17.56 16.00 -16.87
N GLY A 2 17.67 15.14 -15.85
CA GLY A 2 16.70 14.04 -15.68
C GLY A 2 15.35 14.54 -15.17
N LEU A 3 14.32 13.71 -15.28
CA LEU A 3 13.00 13.94 -14.70
C LEU A 3 13.09 14.02 -13.18
N GLN A 4 12.27 14.89 -12.57
CA GLN A 4 12.39 15.27 -11.16
C GLN A 4 11.22 14.84 -10.30
N SER A 5 10.02 14.69 -10.87
CA SER A 5 8.85 14.25 -10.11
C SER A 5 9.05 12.85 -9.57
N GLU A 6 8.56 12.58 -8.35
CA GLU A 6 8.65 11.24 -7.74
C GLU A 6 8.08 10.13 -8.61
N LEU A 7 7.04 10.45 -9.40
CA LEU A 7 6.38 9.48 -10.26
C LEU A 7 7.27 9.08 -11.45
N PHE A 8 8.09 10.00 -11.98
CA PHE A 8 8.84 9.78 -13.22
C PHE A 8 10.35 9.62 -13.05
N LYS A 9 10.95 10.25 -12.02
CA LYS A 9 12.40 10.27 -11.83
C LYS A 9 12.99 8.86 -11.85
N GLY A 10 14.04 8.66 -12.63
CA GLY A 10 14.76 7.39 -12.70
C GLY A 10 14.07 6.27 -13.47
N ASP A 11 12.92 6.51 -14.13
CA ASP A 11 12.34 5.55 -15.08
C ASP A 11 13.09 5.58 -16.42
N PRO A 12 13.78 4.51 -16.84
CA PRO A 12 14.65 4.58 -18.02
C PRO A 12 13.90 4.93 -19.31
N LYS A 13 12.63 4.51 -19.46
CA LYS A 13 11.86 4.78 -20.68
C LYS A 13 11.34 6.21 -20.70
N LEU A 14 10.90 6.75 -19.56
CA LEU A 14 10.44 8.14 -19.48
C LEU A 14 11.62 9.12 -19.62
N GLU A 15 12.75 8.82 -18.99
CA GLU A 15 13.99 9.60 -19.12
C GLU A 15 14.48 9.62 -20.57
N ALA A 16 14.40 8.48 -21.27
CA ALA A 16 14.73 8.43 -22.70
C ALA A 16 13.75 9.26 -23.55
N ALA A 17 12.45 9.19 -23.29
CA ALA A 17 11.43 9.99 -23.97
C ALA A 17 11.63 11.51 -23.75
N ALA A 18 12.26 11.90 -22.65
CA ALA A 18 12.57 13.29 -22.33
C ALA A 18 13.73 13.87 -23.17
N VAL A 19 14.55 13.03 -23.80
CA VAL A 19 15.77 13.47 -24.51
C VAL A 19 15.89 12.95 -25.95
N SER A 20 15.14 11.93 -26.36
CA SER A 20 15.29 11.26 -27.66
C SER A 20 13.95 11.07 -28.37
N ASP A 21 13.84 11.55 -29.63
CA ASP A 21 12.59 11.46 -30.40
C ASP A 21 12.18 10.01 -30.73
N PRO A 22 13.12 9.10 -31.08
CA PRO A 22 12.81 7.67 -31.23
C PRO A 22 12.28 6.98 -29.96
N ALA A 23 12.48 7.59 -28.78
CA ALA A 23 12.04 7.04 -27.50
C ALA A 23 10.67 7.58 -27.05
N HIS A 24 9.99 8.39 -27.87
CA HIS A 24 8.66 8.87 -27.56
C HIS A 24 7.67 7.72 -27.33
N ILE A 25 6.77 7.89 -26.35
CA ILE A 25 5.78 6.87 -26.00
C ILE A 25 4.52 7.11 -26.82
N VAL A 26 4.13 6.09 -27.59
CA VAL A 26 3.07 6.14 -28.60
C VAL A 26 1.98 5.09 -28.30
N PRO A 27 0.77 5.21 -28.90
CA PRO A 27 -0.26 4.17 -28.81
C PRO A 27 0.27 2.78 -29.16
N GLY A 28 -0.13 1.77 -28.38
CA GLY A 28 0.38 0.41 -28.47
C GLY A 28 1.58 0.10 -27.56
N ALA A 29 2.22 1.11 -26.96
CA ALA A 29 3.21 0.89 -25.90
C ALA A 29 2.56 0.21 -24.68
N ALA A 30 3.33 -0.61 -23.95
CA ALA A 30 2.87 -1.24 -22.73
C ALA A 30 3.97 -1.40 -21.66
N GLY A 31 3.57 -1.39 -20.39
CA GLY A 31 4.40 -1.66 -19.21
C GLY A 31 4.44 -0.51 -18.18
N PRO A 32 5.30 -0.59 -17.17
CA PRO A 32 5.25 0.28 -15.98
C PRO A 32 5.33 1.79 -16.27
N HIS A 33 6.10 2.19 -17.28
CA HIS A 33 6.18 3.58 -17.74
C HIS A 33 4.83 4.13 -18.27
N VAL A 34 3.99 3.30 -18.87
CA VAL A 34 2.64 3.71 -19.33
C VAL A 34 1.72 3.90 -18.13
N LEU A 35 1.77 3.01 -17.13
CA LEU A 35 1.03 3.19 -15.89
C LEU A 35 1.37 4.53 -15.22
N LYS A 36 2.65 4.91 -15.16
CA LYS A 36 3.05 6.22 -14.64
C LYS A 36 2.42 7.37 -15.42
N ILE A 37 2.37 7.31 -16.75
CA ILE A 37 1.70 8.31 -17.59
C ILE A 37 0.20 8.36 -17.27
N GLN A 38 -0.47 7.21 -17.18
CA GLN A 38 -1.89 7.13 -16.84
C GLN A 38 -2.18 7.75 -15.47
N LEU A 39 -1.37 7.41 -14.45
CA LEU A 39 -1.46 7.99 -13.11
C LEU A 39 -1.24 9.52 -13.13
N ALA A 40 -0.28 10.01 -13.90
CA ALA A 40 -0.03 11.44 -14.05
C ALA A 40 -1.24 12.19 -14.64
N LEU A 41 -1.87 11.63 -15.68
CA LEU A 41 -3.04 12.21 -16.33
C LEU A 41 -4.27 12.19 -15.42
N ILE A 42 -4.46 11.12 -14.65
CA ILE A 42 -5.51 11.05 -13.61
C ILE A 42 -5.26 12.14 -12.56
N GLN A 43 -4.03 12.28 -12.08
CA GLN A 43 -3.68 13.22 -11.02
C GLN A 43 -3.81 14.69 -11.44
N LEU A 44 -3.28 15.04 -12.62
CA LEU A 44 -3.21 16.43 -13.06
C LEU A 44 -4.49 16.94 -13.72
N ASP A 45 -5.27 16.05 -14.34
CA ASP A 45 -6.43 16.43 -15.14
C ASP A 45 -7.72 15.69 -14.77
N GLY A 46 -7.70 14.80 -13.76
CA GLY A 46 -8.88 14.02 -13.38
C GLY A 46 -9.34 13.07 -14.49
N ALA A 47 -8.41 12.61 -15.34
CA ALA A 47 -8.75 11.75 -16.47
C ALA A 47 -9.45 10.47 -15.98
N THR A 48 -10.59 10.13 -16.57
CA THR A 48 -11.31 8.89 -16.25
C THR A 48 -10.65 7.70 -16.93
N LEU A 49 -9.53 7.25 -16.37
CA LEU A 49 -8.76 6.10 -16.84
C LEU A 49 -8.78 4.99 -15.80
N THR A 50 -8.89 3.74 -16.26
CA THR A 50 -8.50 2.57 -15.47
C THR A 50 -7.05 2.26 -15.82
N PRO A 51 -6.10 2.44 -14.88
CA PRO A 51 -4.70 2.16 -15.18
C PRO A 51 -4.50 0.66 -15.43
N ASP A 52 -3.94 0.32 -16.58
CA ASP A 52 -3.81 -1.04 -17.08
C ASP A 52 -2.44 -1.32 -17.72
N GLU A 53 -1.50 -0.36 -17.62
CA GLU A 53 -0.19 -0.39 -18.27
C GLU A 53 -0.22 -0.42 -19.80
N VAL A 54 -1.38 -0.23 -20.43
CA VAL A 54 -1.53 -0.29 -21.90
C VAL A 54 -1.85 1.10 -22.45
N TYR A 55 -1.06 1.54 -23.43
CA TYR A 55 -1.30 2.80 -24.11
C TYR A 55 -2.38 2.60 -25.19
N GLY A 56 -3.61 2.41 -24.72
CA GLY A 56 -4.80 2.22 -25.56
C GLY A 56 -5.46 3.53 -25.99
N PRO A 57 -6.61 3.43 -26.68
CA PRO A 57 -7.37 4.61 -27.15
C PRO A 57 -7.74 5.60 -26.03
N ALA A 58 -8.08 5.09 -24.83
CA ALA A 58 -8.41 5.94 -23.68
C ALA A 58 -7.20 6.78 -23.21
N THR A 59 -6.03 6.15 -23.07
CA THR A 59 -4.78 6.86 -22.71
C THR A 59 -4.39 7.87 -23.79
N ALA A 60 -4.53 7.52 -25.06
CA ALA A 60 -4.28 8.43 -26.18
C ALA A 60 -5.20 9.67 -26.16
N ALA A 61 -6.49 9.48 -25.88
CA ALA A 61 -7.43 10.58 -25.72
C ALA A 61 -7.08 11.46 -24.53
N ALA A 62 -6.69 10.88 -23.40
CA ALA A 62 -6.28 11.61 -22.21
C ALA A 62 -5.01 12.45 -22.45
N VAL A 63 -3.99 11.91 -23.13
CA VAL A 63 -2.79 12.66 -23.51
C VAL A 63 -3.12 13.80 -24.45
N LEU A 64 -3.97 13.56 -25.46
CA LEU A 64 -4.40 14.62 -26.38
C LEU A 64 -5.15 15.73 -25.63
N SER A 65 -6.05 15.38 -24.70
CA SER A 65 -6.76 16.34 -23.85
C SER A 65 -5.80 17.16 -23.00
N TYR A 66 -4.85 16.50 -22.33
CA TYR A 66 -3.82 17.14 -21.53
C TYR A 66 -3.02 18.17 -22.33
N LYS A 67 -2.56 17.77 -23.53
CA LYS A 67 -1.79 18.65 -24.42
C LYS A 67 -2.60 19.82 -24.93
N ARG A 68 -3.87 19.60 -25.30
CA ARG A 68 -4.77 20.68 -25.75
C ARG A 68 -4.98 21.73 -24.66
N LYS A 69 -5.26 21.31 -23.43
CA LYS A 69 -5.48 22.20 -22.29
C LYS A 69 -4.27 23.10 -22.01
N ARG A 70 -3.05 22.60 -22.26
CA ARG A 70 -1.78 23.30 -21.99
C ARG A 70 -1.12 23.91 -23.22
N GLY A 71 -1.68 23.72 -24.41
CA GLY A 71 -1.08 24.18 -25.66
C GLY A 71 0.27 23.52 -25.97
N ILE A 72 0.47 22.27 -25.58
CA ILE A 72 1.74 21.54 -25.80
C ILE A 72 1.78 21.08 -27.26
N ILE A 73 2.50 21.82 -28.09
CA ILE A 73 2.67 21.57 -29.51
C ILE A 73 4.06 22.04 -29.97
N ASN A 74 4.76 21.23 -30.76
CA ASN A 74 5.98 21.69 -31.41
C ASN A 74 5.63 22.44 -32.70
N ARG A 75 5.54 23.77 -32.61
CA ARG A 75 5.14 24.63 -33.73
C ARG A 75 6.11 24.64 -34.91
N ALA A 76 7.31 24.07 -34.75
CA ALA A 76 8.24 23.92 -35.87
C ALA A 76 7.72 22.96 -36.95
N TYR A 77 6.85 22.00 -36.59
CA TYR A 77 6.33 21.01 -37.54
C TYR A 77 4.89 20.57 -37.29
N GLN A 78 4.22 21.03 -36.23
CA GLN A 78 2.84 20.68 -35.91
C GLN A 78 1.95 21.92 -35.90
N SER A 79 0.77 21.80 -36.49
CA SER A 79 -0.33 22.77 -36.40
C SER A 79 -1.39 22.38 -35.37
N THR A 80 -1.48 21.09 -35.03
CA THR A 80 -2.38 20.55 -33.99
C THR A 80 -1.64 19.61 -33.02
N PRO A 81 -2.00 19.58 -31.72
CA PRO A 81 -1.46 18.60 -30.79
C PRO A 81 -1.78 17.16 -31.23
N ASP A 82 -0.79 16.26 -31.16
CA ASP A 82 -0.96 14.81 -31.29
C ASP A 82 -1.24 14.13 -29.95
N ASN A 83 -1.35 12.80 -29.96
CA ASN A 83 -1.52 11.93 -28.79
C ASN A 83 -0.22 11.20 -28.40
N ILE A 84 0.95 11.79 -28.67
CA ILE A 84 2.27 11.21 -28.39
C ILE A 84 2.87 11.89 -27.15
N VAL A 85 3.43 11.07 -26.26
CA VAL A 85 4.22 11.55 -25.13
C VAL A 85 5.67 11.66 -25.57
N GLY A 86 6.01 12.82 -26.10
CA GLY A 86 7.39 13.19 -26.45
C GLY A 86 8.00 14.19 -25.48
N LYS A 87 9.17 14.73 -25.81
CA LYS A 87 9.99 15.62 -24.96
C LYS A 87 9.19 16.73 -24.26
N MET A 88 8.38 17.48 -25.00
CA MET A 88 7.59 18.58 -24.43
C MET A 88 6.48 18.08 -23.50
N THR A 89 5.84 16.96 -23.85
CA THR A 89 4.76 16.37 -23.05
C THR A 89 5.30 15.81 -21.74
N ILE A 90 6.39 15.05 -21.78
CA ILE A 90 6.97 14.46 -20.57
C ILE A 90 7.57 15.51 -19.65
N ALA A 91 8.21 16.55 -20.19
CA ALA A 91 8.71 17.67 -19.40
C ALA A 91 7.57 18.44 -18.71
N ALA A 92 6.47 18.70 -19.41
CA ALA A 92 5.32 19.38 -18.82
C ALA A 92 4.63 18.54 -17.74
N LEU A 93 4.43 17.24 -17.99
CA LEU A 93 3.89 16.32 -16.99
C LEU A 93 4.79 16.28 -15.74
N ASP A 94 6.11 16.17 -15.91
CA ASP A 94 7.06 16.13 -14.81
C ASP A 94 7.08 17.42 -13.98
N GLU A 95 7.11 18.57 -14.65
CA GLU A 95 7.08 19.89 -14.01
C GLU A 95 5.77 20.10 -13.23
N GLU A 96 4.64 19.71 -13.81
CA GLU A 96 3.34 19.85 -13.14
C GLU A 96 3.16 18.86 -12.00
N LEU A 97 3.64 17.62 -12.12
CA LEU A 97 3.67 16.67 -11.00
C LEU A 97 4.55 17.18 -9.85
N LEU A 98 5.69 17.79 -10.18
CA LEU A 98 6.57 18.40 -9.20
C LEU A 98 5.88 19.57 -8.47
N LYS A 99 5.11 20.38 -9.20
CA LYS A 99 4.36 21.53 -8.66
C LYS A 99 3.10 21.13 -7.90
N SER A 100 2.34 20.14 -8.39
CA SER A 100 1.10 19.70 -7.77
C SER A 100 1.36 19.08 -6.41
N GLY A 101 2.55 18.50 -6.21
CA GLY A 101 2.77 17.59 -5.10
C GLY A 101 1.88 16.36 -5.26
N ASP A 102 1.94 15.47 -4.29
CA ASP A 102 1.12 14.26 -4.27
C ASP A 102 -0.17 14.57 -3.49
N ASN A 103 -1.23 14.91 -4.24
CA ASN A 103 -2.51 15.40 -3.70
C ASN A 103 -3.22 14.41 -2.78
N ARG A 104 -2.75 13.16 -2.73
CA ARG A 104 -3.26 12.17 -1.78
C ARG A 104 -2.89 12.51 -0.35
N PHE A 105 -1.86 13.32 -0.10
CA PHE A 105 -1.46 13.72 1.25
C PHE A 105 -2.02 15.10 1.60
N VAL A 106 -3.10 15.14 2.36
CA VAL A 106 -3.75 16.38 2.77
C VAL A 106 -3.38 16.73 4.21
N GLY A 107 -2.84 17.92 4.43
CA GLY A 107 -2.56 18.45 5.78
C GLY A 107 -1.22 18.02 6.40
N PHE A 108 -0.35 17.36 5.64
CA PHE A 108 0.98 16.92 6.11
C PHE A 108 2.10 17.88 5.73
N SER A 109 3.15 17.95 6.55
CA SER A 109 4.42 18.60 6.17
C SER A 109 5.17 17.79 5.10
N LYS A 110 6.19 18.39 4.45
CA LYS A 110 7.01 17.70 3.44
C LYS A 110 7.74 16.49 4.04
N GLU A 111 8.21 16.61 5.28
CA GLU A 111 8.91 15.57 6.01
C GLU A 111 7.96 14.42 6.34
N GLN A 112 6.74 14.73 6.79
CA GLN A 112 5.70 13.73 7.03
C GLN A 112 5.30 13.00 5.75
N ILE A 113 5.19 13.72 4.63
CA ILE A 113 4.92 13.12 3.32
C ILE A 113 6.06 12.17 2.92
N SER A 114 7.32 12.55 3.15
CA SER A 114 8.47 11.68 2.89
C SER A 114 8.39 10.40 3.74
N SER A 115 8.18 10.54 5.05
CA SER A 115 8.03 9.39 5.96
C SER A 115 6.88 8.48 5.56
N LEU A 116 5.72 9.03 5.20
CA LEU A 116 4.57 8.22 4.75
C LEU A 116 4.87 7.47 3.44
N LYS A 117 5.62 8.07 2.50
CA LYS A 117 6.04 7.37 1.28
C LYS A 117 6.99 6.21 1.59
N ASP A 118 7.92 6.41 2.52
CA ASP A 118 8.82 5.37 2.98
C ASP A 118 8.06 4.24 3.70
N ASP A 119 7.09 4.59 4.54
CA ASP A 119 6.23 3.65 5.25
C ASP A 119 5.35 2.83 4.28
N LEU A 120 4.79 3.47 3.24
CA LEU A 120 4.04 2.78 2.17
C LEU A 120 4.94 1.81 1.39
N ASN A 121 6.17 2.21 1.07
CA ASN A 121 7.13 1.33 0.41
C ASN A 121 7.53 0.14 1.30
N ARG A 122 7.73 0.38 2.59
CA ARG A 122 7.99 -0.68 3.58
C ARG A 122 6.81 -1.64 3.71
N ALA A 123 5.58 -1.12 3.79
CA ALA A 123 4.36 -1.92 3.83
C ALA A 123 4.25 -2.84 2.61
N ARG A 124 4.58 -2.35 1.41
CA ARG A 124 4.63 -3.19 0.19
C ARG A 124 5.65 -4.31 0.32
N GLY A 125 6.87 -4.00 0.78
CA GLY A 125 7.91 -5.01 0.99
C GLY A 125 7.51 -6.08 2.01
N PHE A 126 6.83 -5.67 3.09
CA PHE A 126 6.30 -6.59 4.10
C PHE A 126 5.25 -7.54 3.52
N LEU A 127 4.32 -7.01 2.72
CA LEU A 127 3.28 -7.81 2.06
C LEU A 127 3.87 -8.75 1.00
N ASP A 128 4.88 -8.32 0.25
CA ASP A 128 5.61 -9.17 -0.69
C ASP A 128 6.31 -10.33 0.05
N GLN A 129 6.88 -10.08 1.24
CA GLN A 129 7.47 -11.12 2.08
C GLN A 129 6.42 -12.10 2.63
N VAL A 130 5.25 -11.62 3.07
CA VAL A 130 4.14 -12.47 3.47
C VAL A 130 3.71 -13.37 2.32
N LEU A 131 3.49 -12.80 1.12
CA LEU A 131 3.07 -13.56 -0.06
C LEU A 131 4.09 -14.63 -0.46
N ARG A 132 5.39 -14.31 -0.40
CA ARG A 132 6.47 -15.28 -0.64
C ARG A 132 6.38 -16.46 0.33
N LYS A 133 6.27 -16.18 1.63
CA LYS A 133 6.19 -17.21 2.68
C LYS A 133 4.89 -18.02 2.57
N LEU A 134 3.76 -17.35 2.38
CA LEU A 134 2.46 -18.01 2.16
C LEU A 134 2.39 -18.81 0.86
N SER A 135 3.22 -18.54 -0.15
CA SER A 135 3.22 -19.33 -1.40
C SER A 135 4.27 -20.46 -1.42
N SER A 136 5.08 -20.60 -0.37
CA SER A 136 6.14 -21.61 -0.29
C SER A 136 5.60 -23.05 -0.25
N SER A 137 6.25 -23.96 -0.98
CA SER A 137 5.82 -25.35 -1.10
C SER A 137 5.91 -26.10 0.23
N VAL A 138 4.92 -26.96 0.46
CA VAL A 138 4.78 -27.81 1.65
C VAL A 138 5.31 -29.23 1.45
N ILE A 139 5.75 -29.57 0.23
CA ILE A 139 6.11 -30.96 -0.15
C ILE A 139 7.31 -31.46 0.68
N GLN A 140 8.22 -30.57 1.09
CA GLN A 140 9.24 -30.81 2.11
C GLN A 140 9.35 -29.56 2.99
N PRO A 141 8.64 -29.50 4.12
CA PRO A 141 8.59 -28.29 4.91
C PRO A 141 9.94 -28.02 5.58
N SER A 142 10.57 -26.90 5.24
CA SER A 142 11.71 -26.37 5.99
C SER A 142 11.25 -25.82 7.35
N THR A 143 12.20 -25.54 8.24
CA THR A 143 11.92 -24.84 9.51
C THR A 143 11.16 -23.54 9.29
N GLU A 144 11.47 -22.80 8.21
CA GLU A 144 10.77 -21.55 7.85
C GLU A 144 9.32 -21.80 7.43
N VAL A 145 9.04 -22.90 6.71
CA VAL A 145 7.67 -23.28 6.33
C VAL A 145 6.87 -23.66 7.57
N ASN A 146 7.43 -24.47 8.46
CA ASN A 146 6.77 -24.88 9.70
C ASN A 146 6.47 -23.68 10.63
N ASP A 147 7.42 -22.76 10.78
CA ASP A 147 7.23 -21.51 11.53
C ASP A 147 6.12 -20.66 10.93
N THR A 148 6.14 -20.46 9.60
CA THR A 148 5.10 -19.70 8.89
C THR A 148 3.73 -20.31 9.13
N GLN A 149 3.60 -21.63 8.98
CA GLN A 149 2.34 -22.31 9.22
C GLN A 149 1.87 -22.15 10.66
N GLN A 150 2.76 -22.30 11.64
CA GLN A 150 2.39 -22.15 13.05
C GLN A 150 1.87 -20.75 13.35
N LYS A 151 2.50 -19.72 12.81
CA LYS A 151 2.06 -18.33 12.96
C LYS A 151 0.70 -18.10 12.31
N VAL A 152 0.47 -18.64 11.10
CA VAL A 152 -0.84 -18.57 10.42
C VAL A 152 -1.92 -19.29 11.24
N ARG A 153 -1.61 -20.47 11.79
CA ARG A 153 -2.50 -21.23 12.69
C ARG A 153 -2.87 -20.41 13.90
N ASN A 154 -1.89 -19.82 14.57
CA ASN A 154 -2.12 -19.10 15.80
C ASN A 154 -2.86 -17.76 15.58
N VAL A 155 -2.56 -17.02 14.52
CA VAL A 155 -3.21 -15.74 14.22
C VAL A 155 -4.61 -15.95 13.64
N PHE A 156 -4.74 -16.77 12.60
CA PHE A 156 -5.99 -16.93 11.85
C PHE A 156 -6.83 -18.14 12.30
N LYS A 157 -6.41 -18.85 13.34
CA LYS A 157 -7.15 -20.00 13.92
C LYS A 157 -7.41 -21.07 12.87
N THR A 158 -6.38 -21.38 12.10
CA THR A 158 -6.42 -22.33 10.99
C THR A 158 -6.03 -23.75 11.44
N ASP A 159 -6.70 -24.31 12.46
CA ASP A 159 -6.53 -25.71 12.87
C ASP A 159 -7.87 -26.28 13.32
N GLU A 160 -8.27 -27.40 12.72
CA GLU A 160 -8.82 -28.61 13.39
C GLU A 160 -8.72 -29.72 12.31
N ASP A 161 -7.59 -30.42 12.22
CA ASP A 161 -7.38 -31.74 11.57
C ASP A 161 -7.97 -32.02 10.15
N ASN A 162 -8.16 -31.00 9.31
CA ASN A 162 -8.90 -31.15 8.06
C ASN A 162 -8.07 -30.73 6.82
N PRO A 163 -8.08 -31.49 5.70
CA PRO A 163 -7.50 -31.08 4.40
C PRO A 163 -7.97 -29.72 3.84
N VAL A 164 -8.90 -29.03 4.52
CA VAL A 164 -9.34 -27.64 4.27
C VAL A 164 -8.25 -26.59 4.56
N PHE A 165 -7.11 -26.93 5.18
CA PHE A 165 -6.01 -25.98 5.40
C PHE A 165 -5.53 -25.31 4.11
N ASP A 166 -5.48 -26.05 3.00
CA ASP A 166 -5.04 -25.52 1.71
C ASP A 166 -6.01 -24.44 1.19
N PHE A 167 -7.32 -24.65 1.36
CA PHE A 167 -8.34 -23.66 0.98
C PHE A 167 -8.24 -22.37 1.81
N ARG A 168 -8.08 -22.47 3.13
CA ARG A 168 -7.94 -21.30 4.02
C ARG A 168 -6.65 -20.51 3.73
N ARG A 169 -5.59 -21.20 3.32
CA ARG A 169 -4.33 -20.58 2.88
C ARG A 169 -4.49 -19.82 1.56
N VAL A 170 -5.24 -20.37 0.60
CA VAL A 170 -5.56 -19.68 -0.67
C VAL A 170 -6.33 -18.39 -0.40
N GLU A 171 -7.34 -18.42 0.47
CA GLU A 171 -8.10 -17.22 0.85
C GLU A 171 -7.20 -16.13 1.45
N LEU A 172 -6.29 -16.51 2.36
CA LEU A 172 -5.29 -15.58 2.91
C LEU A 172 -4.38 -15.00 1.82
N ILE A 173 -3.90 -15.82 0.89
CA ILE A 173 -3.06 -15.33 -0.23
C ILE A 173 -3.84 -14.31 -1.07
N VAL A 174 -5.12 -14.55 -1.34
CA VAL A 174 -5.98 -13.58 -2.06
C VAL A 174 -6.10 -12.28 -1.29
N ASN A 175 -6.39 -12.33 0.01
CA ASN A 175 -6.52 -11.13 0.84
C ASN A 175 -5.20 -10.34 0.91
N TYR A 176 -4.06 -11.02 1.06
CA TYR A 176 -2.75 -10.38 1.05
C TYR A 176 -2.39 -9.79 -0.31
N ARG A 177 -2.80 -10.40 -1.44
CA ARG A 177 -2.65 -9.79 -2.77
C ARG A 177 -3.50 -8.53 -2.90
N THR A 178 -4.75 -8.56 -2.43
CA THR A 178 -5.63 -7.40 -2.41
C THR A 178 -5.03 -6.25 -1.59
N LEU A 179 -4.51 -6.54 -0.39
CA LEU A 179 -3.79 -5.56 0.43
C LEU A 179 -2.56 -5.01 -0.28
N ARG A 180 -1.73 -5.88 -0.87
CA ARG A 180 -0.53 -5.46 -1.60
C ARG A 180 -0.90 -4.50 -2.72
N THR A 181 -1.83 -4.89 -3.60
CA THR A 181 -2.25 -4.06 -4.72
C THR A 181 -2.84 -2.74 -4.23
N GLY A 182 -3.74 -2.78 -3.25
CA GLY A 182 -4.40 -1.57 -2.75
C GLY A 182 -3.52 -0.66 -1.89
N ILE A 183 -2.37 -1.11 -1.38
CA ILE A 183 -1.32 -0.25 -0.79
C ILE A 183 -0.47 0.40 -1.89
N ALA A 184 -0.24 -0.29 -3.01
CA ALA A 184 0.51 0.24 -4.14
C ALA A 184 -0.29 1.28 -4.95
N GLU A 185 -1.61 1.16 -4.96
CA GLU A 185 -2.52 2.16 -5.53
C GLU A 185 -2.55 3.45 -4.69
N ALA A 186 -2.79 4.59 -5.33
CA ALA A 186 -2.96 5.85 -4.63
C ALA A 186 -4.29 5.88 -3.88
N PHE A 187 -4.26 6.17 -2.58
CA PHE A 187 -5.45 6.42 -1.76
C PHE A 187 -5.25 7.67 -0.89
N PRO A 188 -6.33 8.36 -0.49
CA PRO A 188 -6.22 9.58 0.30
C PRO A 188 -5.66 9.30 1.71
N LEU A 189 -4.73 10.13 2.12
CA LEU A 189 -4.19 10.23 3.46
C LEU A 189 -4.49 11.63 3.99
N ARG A 190 -5.08 11.73 5.17
CA ARG A 190 -5.40 13.01 5.79
C ARG A 190 -4.73 13.13 7.15
N ALA A 191 -4.05 14.25 7.38
CA ALA A 191 -3.54 14.57 8.70
C ALA A 191 -4.72 14.89 9.63
N GLU A 192 -4.75 14.26 10.79
CA GLU A 192 -5.76 14.51 11.81
C GLU A 192 -5.08 15.10 13.05
N PRO A 193 -5.19 16.42 13.28
CA PRO A 193 -4.45 17.11 14.33
C PRO A 193 -4.92 16.75 15.75
N THR A 194 -6.15 16.24 15.89
CA THR A 194 -6.72 15.90 17.20
C THR A 194 -6.68 14.40 17.45
N ASN A 195 -6.02 13.97 18.52
CA ASN A 195 -5.98 12.56 18.90
C ASN A 195 -6.63 12.34 20.27
N SER A 196 -7.97 12.28 20.29
CA SER A 196 -8.74 12.05 21.52
C SER A 196 -8.76 10.58 21.97
N LEU A 197 -8.36 9.64 21.11
CA LEU A 197 -8.49 8.19 21.33
C LEU A 197 -7.14 7.47 21.43
N GLY A 198 -6.01 8.17 21.37
CA GLY A 198 -4.66 7.60 21.39
C GLY A 198 -4.29 6.77 20.15
N ARG A 199 -5.11 6.78 19.09
CA ARG A 199 -4.90 5.98 17.86
C ARG A 199 -3.76 6.57 17.03
N ALA A 200 -3.04 5.76 16.28
CA ALA A 200 -2.01 6.25 15.35
C ALA A 200 -2.62 6.65 14.00
N ALA A 201 -3.53 5.81 13.49
CA ALA A 201 -4.33 6.09 12.32
C ALA A 201 -5.74 5.51 12.50
N PHE A 202 -6.65 5.86 11.62
CA PHE A 202 -7.97 5.24 11.51
C PHE A 202 -8.57 5.43 10.11
N VAL A 203 -9.60 4.65 9.80
CA VAL A 203 -10.51 4.86 8.66
C VAL A 203 -11.94 5.09 9.14
N VAL A 204 -12.77 5.70 8.31
CA VAL A 204 -14.20 5.90 8.60
C VAL A 204 -15.03 4.83 7.89
N GLY A 205 -15.47 3.83 8.66
CA GLY A 205 -16.19 2.69 8.11
C GLY A 205 -15.32 1.84 7.18
N VAL A 206 -15.94 1.13 6.24
CA VAL A 206 -15.25 0.20 5.33
C VAL A 206 -15.27 0.65 3.87
N THR A 207 -15.95 1.74 3.54
CA THR A 207 -16.17 2.20 2.16
C THR A 207 -15.29 3.36 1.77
N ASP A 208 -15.03 4.30 2.68
CA ASP A 208 -14.13 5.41 2.43
C ASP A 208 -12.68 4.92 2.50
N PRO A 209 -11.90 5.00 1.41
CA PRO A 209 -10.50 4.56 1.41
C PRO A 209 -9.56 5.51 2.18
N THR A 210 -10.05 6.65 2.66
CA THR A 210 -9.25 7.67 3.33
C THR A 210 -8.68 7.15 4.64
N VAL A 211 -7.36 7.17 4.76
CA VAL A 211 -6.65 6.88 6.01
C VAL A 211 -6.34 8.19 6.70
N HIS A 212 -6.89 8.36 7.90
CA HIS A 212 -6.62 9.51 8.77
C HIS A 212 -5.44 9.19 9.67
N VAL A 213 -4.41 10.04 9.68
CA VAL A 213 -3.16 9.80 10.40
C VAL A 213 -2.95 10.89 11.45
N HIS A 214 -2.77 10.49 12.69
CA HIS A 214 -2.49 11.39 13.81
C HIS A 214 -0.99 11.69 13.93
N THR A 215 -0.64 12.72 14.70
CA THR A 215 0.76 13.12 14.91
C THR A 215 1.60 12.05 15.63
N ASN A 216 1.02 11.29 16.56
CA ASN A 216 1.70 10.21 17.28
C ASN A 216 2.08 9.02 16.38
N TYR A 217 1.47 8.86 15.19
CA TYR A 217 1.92 7.88 14.19
C TYR A 217 3.41 8.03 13.89
N PHE A 218 3.89 9.27 13.74
CA PHE A 218 5.29 9.54 13.40
C PHE A 218 6.27 9.25 14.55
N ASN A 219 5.76 9.05 15.77
CA ASN A 219 6.57 8.64 16.93
C ASN A 219 6.73 7.11 17.02
N LEU A 220 5.99 6.35 16.21
CA LEU A 220 6.11 4.89 16.17
C LEU A 220 7.39 4.47 15.44
N HIS A 221 7.85 3.25 15.76
CA HIS A 221 8.89 2.59 14.99
C HIS A 221 8.42 2.40 13.53
N GLU A 222 9.34 2.50 12.57
CA GLU A 222 9.04 2.42 11.13
C GLU A 222 8.26 1.16 10.72
N ASP A 223 8.59 0.01 11.30
CA ASP A 223 7.83 -1.22 11.06
C ASP A 223 6.39 -1.14 11.58
N ASP A 224 6.18 -0.49 12.73
CA ASP A 224 4.86 -0.33 13.35
C ASP A 224 3.99 0.64 12.53
N ARG A 225 4.61 1.70 11.99
CA ARG A 225 3.98 2.63 11.04
C ARG A 225 3.51 1.90 9.77
N ALA A 226 4.39 1.10 9.17
CA ALA A 226 4.06 0.33 7.97
C ALA A 226 2.90 -0.64 8.19
N VAL A 227 2.89 -1.40 9.30
CA VAL A 227 1.79 -2.35 9.57
C VAL A 227 0.52 -1.64 10.03
N THR A 228 0.61 -0.45 10.64
CA THR A 228 -0.57 0.41 10.89
C THR A 228 -1.26 0.77 9.58
N LEU A 229 -0.52 1.15 8.53
CA LEU A 229 -1.13 1.42 7.22
C LEU A 229 -1.80 0.16 6.64
N ILE A 230 -1.20 -1.02 6.82
CA ILE A 230 -1.79 -2.29 6.38
C ILE A 230 -3.08 -2.59 7.14
N HIS A 231 -3.10 -2.35 8.46
CA HIS A 231 -4.27 -2.48 9.32
C HIS A 231 -5.43 -1.63 8.79
N GLU A 232 -5.20 -0.33 8.61
CA GLU A 232 -6.23 0.60 8.13
C GLU A 232 -6.74 0.22 6.74
N ARG A 233 -5.85 -0.27 5.89
CA ARG A 233 -6.23 -0.75 4.56
C ARG A 233 -6.95 -2.09 4.58
N ALA A 234 -6.76 -2.94 5.59
CA ALA A 234 -7.57 -4.15 5.77
C ALA A 234 -9.04 -3.80 6.04
N HIS A 235 -9.32 -2.77 6.82
CA HIS A 235 -10.69 -2.30 7.04
C HIS A 235 -11.41 -1.95 5.72
N THR A 236 -10.72 -1.24 4.83
CA THR A 236 -11.34 -0.67 3.61
C THR A 236 -11.30 -1.62 2.41
N LEU A 237 -10.20 -2.35 2.21
CA LEU A 237 -10.03 -3.26 1.08
C LEU A 237 -10.67 -4.64 1.32
N LEU A 238 -10.56 -5.16 2.54
CA LEU A 238 -11.09 -6.49 2.89
C LEU A 238 -12.47 -6.42 3.56
N LYS A 239 -13.01 -5.21 3.73
CA LYS A 239 -14.29 -4.97 4.42
C LYS A 239 -14.31 -5.59 5.82
N ALA A 240 -13.17 -5.55 6.53
CA ALA A 240 -13.09 -5.95 7.93
C ALA A 240 -13.69 -4.81 8.78
N PRO A 241 -14.91 -4.91 9.33
CA PRO A 241 -15.61 -3.75 9.89
C PRO A 241 -15.11 -3.34 11.28
N GLY A 242 -14.16 -4.06 11.86
CA GLY A 242 -13.63 -3.78 13.19
C GLY A 242 -12.66 -4.86 13.63
N HIS A 243 -12.70 -5.15 14.92
CA HIS A 243 -11.73 -6.03 15.58
C HIS A 243 -12.46 -7.12 16.38
N PRO A 244 -13.23 -7.98 15.69
CA PRO A 244 -14.06 -8.98 16.36
C PRO A 244 -13.21 -9.87 17.27
N GLY A 245 -13.67 -9.98 18.51
CA GLY A 245 -13.05 -10.76 19.57
C GLY A 245 -11.77 -10.20 20.18
N THR A 246 -11.16 -9.15 19.61
CA THR A 246 -9.97 -8.49 20.19
C THR A 246 -10.25 -7.09 20.73
N GLY A 247 -11.29 -6.42 20.22
CA GLY A 247 -11.51 -5.00 20.49
C GLY A 247 -10.39 -4.11 19.96
N ASP A 248 -10.46 -2.81 20.29
CA ASP A 248 -9.54 -1.77 19.79
C ASP A 248 -8.21 -1.69 20.57
N VAL A 249 -7.97 -2.59 21.52
CA VAL A 249 -6.80 -2.54 22.41
C VAL A 249 -6.05 -3.87 22.37
N LEU A 250 -5.07 -3.96 21.46
CA LEU A 250 -4.10 -5.07 21.41
C LEU A 250 -2.71 -4.58 21.81
N ILE A 251 -2.62 -3.87 22.94
CA ILE A 251 -1.34 -3.68 23.62
C ILE A 251 -1.03 -5.04 24.28
N CYS A 252 0.22 -5.52 24.17
CA CYS A 252 0.76 -6.70 24.89
C CYS A 252 0.50 -8.08 24.31
N VAL A 253 0.14 -8.19 23.04
CA VAL A 253 -0.35 -9.44 22.47
C VAL A 253 0.55 -9.89 21.33
N VAL A 254 0.92 -11.16 21.38
CA VAL A 254 1.82 -11.83 20.45
C VAL A 254 1.10 -13.04 19.86
N PRO A 255 0.01 -12.82 19.09
CA PRO A 255 -0.91 -13.89 18.69
C PRO A 255 -0.24 -15.01 17.93
N HIS A 256 0.78 -14.70 17.16
CA HIS A 256 1.55 -15.65 16.37
C HIS A 256 2.29 -16.68 17.24
N GLU A 257 2.50 -16.42 18.54
CA GLU A 257 3.03 -17.37 19.52
C GLU A 257 1.94 -18.19 20.22
N GLY A 258 0.66 -17.92 19.96
CA GLY A 258 -0.47 -18.56 20.62
C GLY A 258 -0.75 -18.08 22.04
N VAL A 259 -0.07 -17.02 22.50
CA VAL A 259 -0.16 -16.49 23.87
C VAL A 259 -1.03 -15.22 23.91
N GLN A 260 -1.89 -15.13 24.93
CA GLN A 260 -2.69 -13.94 25.29
C GLN A 260 -3.64 -13.40 24.21
N PHE A 261 -3.80 -14.10 23.08
CA PHE A 261 -4.77 -13.70 22.06
C PHE A 261 -6.15 -14.27 22.35
N PRO A 262 -7.22 -13.46 22.25
CA PRO A 262 -8.58 -13.93 22.51
C PRO A 262 -8.95 -15.17 21.68
N LYS A 263 -9.80 -16.03 22.27
CA LYS A 263 -10.42 -17.14 21.56
C LYS A 263 -11.42 -16.59 20.55
N ILE A 264 -10.96 -16.30 19.34
CA ILE A 264 -11.77 -15.87 18.20
C ILE A 264 -11.96 -17.02 17.22
N SER A 265 -13.05 -17.01 16.44
CA SER A 265 -13.22 -18.00 15.37
C SER A 265 -12.31 -17.70 14.18
N HIS A 266 -12.09 -18.68 13.30
CA HIS A 266 -11.40 -18.43 12.02
C HIS A 266 -12.10 -17.32 11.21
N ARG A 267 -13.43 -17.34 11.16
CA ARG A 267 -14.23 -16.30 10.48
C ARG A 267 -13.93 -14.92 11.08
N ASP A 268 -13.96 -14.80 12.40
CA ASP A 268 -13.69 -13.52 13.06
C ASP A 268 -12.26 -13.06 12.79
N ALA A 269 -11.28 -13.96 12.82
CA ALA A 269 -9.90 -13.66 12.48
C ALA A 269 -9.75 -13.12 11.05
N MET A 270 -10.48 -13.70 10.08
CA MET A 270 -10.49 -13.23 8.69
C MET A 270 -11.10 -11.82 8.53
N HIS A 271 -11.96 -11.39 9.45
CA HIS A 271 -12.58 -10.07 9.48
C HIS A 271 -11.96 -9.12 10.53
N ASN A 272 -10.80 -9.47 11.08
CA ASN A 272 -10.11 -8.66 12.07
C ASN A 272 -8.83 -8.05 11.48
N ALA A 273 -8.79 -6.72 11.36
CA ALA A 273 -7.65 -6.01 10.79
C ALA A 273 -6.33 -6.27 11.53
N PHE A 274 -6.37 -6.47 12.86
CA PHE A 274 -5.19 -6.81 13.63
C PHE A 274 -4.59 -8.17 13.28
N CYS A 275 -5.39 -9.12 12.79
CA CYS A 275 -4.83 -10.41 12.35
C CYS A 275 -3.91 -10.22 11.13
N TYR A 276 -4.27 -9.34 10.20
CA TYR A 276 -3.44 -9.03 9.04
C TYR A 276 -2.18 -8.26 9.44
N GLU A 277 -2.31 -7.27 10.33
CA GLU A 277 -1.20 -6.51 10.91
C GLU A 277 -0.17 -7.43 11.59
N LEU A 278 -0.64 -8.24 12.55
CA LEU A 278 0.20 -9.04 13.43
C LEU A 278 0.86 -10.20 12.71
N LEU A 279 0.15 -10.87 11.79
CA LEU A 279 0.79 -11.89 10.94
C LEU A 279 1.82 -11.23 10.01
N THR A 280 1.51 -10.06 9.43
CA THR A 280 2.47 -9.38 8.56
C THR A 280 3.76 -9.09 9.30
N LEU A 281 3.65 -8.51 10.50
CA LEU A 281 4.82 -8.18 11.30
C LEU A 281 5.60 -9.43 11.74
N ALA A 282 4.91 -10.48 12.19
CA ALA A 282 5.52 -11.72 12.68
C ALA A 282 6.27 -12.52 11.61
N LEU A 283 5.99 -12.26 10.33
CA LEU A 283 6.65 -12.90 9.20
C LEU A 283 7.86 -12.11 8.66
N GLN A 284 8.21 -10.97 9.27
CA GLN A 284 9.41 -10.21 8.88
C GLN A 284 10.71 -10.85 9.42
N PRO A 285 11.85 -10.70 8.73
CA PRO A 285 13.07 -11.43 9.07
C PRO A 285 13.73 -10.90 10.36
N ASN A 286 13.54 -9.61 10.66
CA ASN A 286 14.03 -8.91 11.83
C ASN A 286 12.97 -8.80 12.94
N TYR A 287 11.87 -9.57 12.84
CA TYR A 287 10.81 -9.52 13.82
C TYR A 287 11.30 -9.93 15.22
N ASN A 288 10.92 -9.16 16.24
CA ASN A 288 11.23 -9.45 17.65
C ASN A 288 9.99 -9.31 18.53
N ALA A 289 9.44 -10.45 18.98
CA ALA A 289 8.29 -10.50 19.88
C ALA A 289 8.54 -9.80 21.24
N GLY A 290 9.80 -9.69 21.68
CA GLY A 290 10.18 -9.04 22.93
C GLY A 290 9.76 -7.57 23.00
N ARG A 291 9.64 -6.88 21.86
CA ARG A 291 9.16 -5.48 21.81
C ARG A 291 7.72 -5.34 22.31
N PHE A 292 6.91 -6.38 22.17
CA PHE A 292 5.51 -6.40 22.60
C PHE A 292 5.36 -6.92 24.02
N ARG A 293 6.13 -7.93 24.41
CA ARG A 293 6.09 -8.50 25.77
C ARG A 293 6.63 -7.55 26.84
N ASN A 294 7.71 -6.83 26.52
CA ASN A 294 8.44 -6.00 27.48
C ASN A 294 7.95 -4.54 27.50
N ASN A 295 6.79 -4.25 26.88
CA ASN A 295 6.22 -2.92 26.94
C ASN A 295 5.75 -2.65 28.39
N PRO A 296 6.17 -1.56 29.05
CA PRO A 296 5.80 -1.26 30.44
C PRO A 296 4.29 -1.19 30.69
N MET A 297 3.50 -0.91 29.65
CA MET A 297 2.03 -0.94 29.71
C MET A 297 1.48 -2.36 29.92
N CYS A 298 2.29 -3.40 29.66
CA CYS A 298 1.94 -4.81 29.79
C CYS A 298 2.10 -5.37 31.20
N THR A 299 2.91 -4.72 32.05
CA THR A 299 3.09 -5.12 33.44
C THR A 299 2.03 -4.55 34.38
N LEU A 300 1.20 -3.60 33.90
CA LEU A 300 0.13 -2.97 34.68
C LEU A 300 -1.22 -3.71 34.59
N SER A 301 -1.39 -4.63 33.63
CA SER A 301 -2.65 -5.37 33.42
C SER A 301 -2.67 -6.76 34.07
N SER A 302 -1.54 -7.26 34.59
CA SER A 302 -1.46 -8.56 35.30
C SER A 302 -1.79 -8.46 36.79
N GLY A 303 -2.42 -7.37 37.23
CA GLY A 303 -2.64 -7.04 38.64
C GLY A 303 -4.08 -6.64 38.96
N ALA A 304 -5.05 -7.50 38.67
CA ALA A 304 -6.30 -7.54 39.42
C ALA A 304 -6.93 -8.95 39.28
N PRO A 305 -7.34 -9.59 40.38
CA PRO A 305 -8.00 -10.91 40.37
C PRO A 305 -9.38 -10.88 39.69
#